data_AF-A0A2M8TZA8-F1
#
_entry.id   AF-A0A2M8TZA8-F1
#
_cell.length_a   1.000
_cell.length_b   1.000
_cell.length_c   1.000
_cell.angle_alpha   90.00
_cell.angle_beta   90.00
_cell.angle_gamma   90.00
#
_symmetry.space_group_name_H-M   'P 1'
#
loop_
_entity.id
_entity.type
_entity.pdbx_description
1 polymer ?
#
loop_
_entity_poly.entity_id
_entity_poly.type
_entity_poly.pdbx_seq_one_letter_code
_entity_poly.pdbx_strand_id
1 'polypeptide(L)' 'MDARSTAIHLIGGTEVCWLAAEPALSDMLADPMTQLLMRRDGVQEAEIRRLAQRLRQAGARRQAENRDSAGVEAAL' A
#
# COMPACT_ATOMS: atom_id res chain seq x y z
N MET A 1 -3.05 28.07 7.23
CA MET A 1 -1.68 27.59 7.51
C MET A 1 -1.82 26.56 8.61
N ASP A 2 -1.99 25.30 8.22
CA ASP A 2 -2.32 24.20 9.12
C ASP A 2 -1.06 23.57 9.69
N ALA A 3 -0.81 23.77 10.97
CA ALA A 3 0.22 23.07 11.73
C ALA A 3 -0.32 21.70 12.17
N ARG A 4 -0.31 20.70 11.28
CA ARG A 4 -0.47 19.29 11.69
C ARG A 4 0.88 18.79 12.18
N SER A 5 1.02 18.72 13.50
CA SER A 5 2.19 18.21 14.22
C SER A 5 2.48 16.76 13.78
N THR A 6 3.51 16.57 12.96
CA THR A 6 4.01 15.26 12.52
C THR A 6 5.00 14.74 13.56
N ALA A 7 4.54 13.80 14.40
CA ALA A 7 5.37 13.16 15.41
C ALA A 7 6.41 12.24 14.76
N ILE A 8 7.68 12.68 14.73
CA ILE A 8 8.84 11.88 14.34
C ILE A 8 9.06 10.80 15.41
N HIS A 9 8.91 9.53 15.05
CA HIS A 9 9.28 8.41 15.92
C HIS A 9 10.57 7.78 15.41
N LEU A 10 11.56 7.72 16.29
CA LEU A 10 12.87 7.11 16.02
C LEU A 10 12.78 5.60 16.24
N ILE A 11 13.00 4.81 15.19
CA ILE A 11 13.35 3.39 15.33
C ILE A 11 14.85 3.29 15.13
N GLY A 12 15.59 2.89 16.17
CA GLY A 12 17.03 2.57 16.07
C GLY A 12 17.97 3.73 15.74
N GLY A 13 17.57 4.99 15.91
CA GLY A 13 18.42 6.16 15.64
C GLY A 13 18.48 6.58 14.17
N THR A 14 17.69 5.95 13.30
CA THR A 14 17.51 6.37 11.90
C THR A 14 16.22 7.16 11.76
N GLU A 15 16.30 8.37 11.19
CA GLU A 15 15.13 9.15 10.82
C GLU A 15 14.37 8.42 9.72
N VAL A 16 13.27 7.75 10.08
CA VAL A 16 12.35 7.16 9.09
C VAL A 16 11.34 8.24 8.71
N CYS A 17 11.59 8.89 7.58
CA CYS A 17 10.64 9.80 6.97
C CYS A 17 9.45 8.98 6.43
N TRP A 18 8.34 8.92 7.18
CA TRP A 18 7.08 8.31 6.73
C TRP A 18 6.46 9.00 5.50
N LEU A 19 7.07 10.07 5.00
CA LEU A 19 6.73 10.77 3.76
C LEU A 19 7.53 10.29 2.53
N ALA A 20 8.45 9.33 2.69
CA ALA A 20 8.96 8.60 1.53
C ALA A 20 7.78 7.81 0.94
N ALA A 21 7.44 8.06 -0.32
CA ALA A 21 6.37 7.36 -1.02
C ALA A 21 6.49 5.86 -0.79
N GLU A 22 5.37 5.17 -0.50
CA GLU A 22 5.41 3.72 -0.33
C GLU A 22 6.10 3.07 -1.54
N PRO A 23 7.10 2.23 -1.32
CA PRO A 23 7.85 1.61 -2.41
C PRO A 23 6.91 0.77 -3.27
N ALA A 24 7.20 0.68 -4.57
CA ALA A 24 6.43 -0.21 -5.41
C ALA A 24 6.60 -1.65 -4.92
N LEU A 25 5.55 -2.47 -5.05
CA LEU A 25 5.60 -3.87 -4.64
C LEU A 25 6.76 -4.63 -5.32
N SER A 26 7.12 -4.26 -6.56
CA SER A 26 8.30 -4.82 -7.24
C SER A 26 9.59 -4.59 -6.48
N ASP A 27 9.74 -3.41 -5.89
CA ASP A 27 10.95 -2.97 -5.22
C ASP A 27 11.06 -3.67 -3.86
N MET A 28 9.95 -3.80 -3.14
CA MET A 28 9.88 -4.61 -1.92
C MET A 28 10.21 -6.08 -2.19
N LEU A 29 9.70 -6.68 -3.25
CA LEU A 29 9.99 -8.08 -3.57
C LEU A 29 11.43 -8.31 -4.04
N ALA A 30 12.08 -7.28 -4.57
CA ALA A 30 13.49 -7.31 -4.94
C ALA A 30 14.43 -7.10 -3.73
N ASP A 31 13.92 -6.60 -2.60
CA ASP A 31 14.71 -6.35 -1.40
C ASP A 31 15.21 -7.66 -0.75
N PRO A 32 16.52 -7.81 -0.49
CA PRO A 32 17.07 -9.04 0.11
C PRO A 32 16.51 -9.38 1.49
N MET A 33 16.16 -8.38 2.31
CA MET A 33 15.59 -8.64 3.63
C MET A 33 14.19 -9.22 3.50
N THR A 34 13.39 -8.67 2.58
CA THR A 34 12.06 -9.17 2.25
C THR A 34 12.11 -10.61 1.73
N GLN A 35 13.04 -10.93 0.83
CA GLN A 35 13.22 -12.31 0.34
C GLN A 35 13.61 -13.28 1.47
N LEU A 36 14.46 -12.85 2.40
CA LEU A 36 14.85 -13.65 3.55
C LEU A 36 13.66 -13.95 4.46
N LEU A 37 12.85 -12.95 4.77
CA LEU A 37 11.64 -13.10 5.58
C LEU A 37 10.61 -14.00 4.90
N MET A 38 10.39 -13.81 3.59
CA MET A 38 9.51 -14.68 2.80
C MET A 38 9.94 -16.14 2.89
N ARG A 39 11.25 -16.41 2.73
CA ARG A 39 11.78 -17.77 2.84
C ARG A 39 11.63 -18.35 4.25
N ARG A 40 11.90 -17.54 5.28
CA ARG A 40 11.74 -17.94 6.70
C ARG A 40 10.30 -18.34 7.00
N ASP A 41 9.35 -17.57 6.48
CA ASP A 41 7.93 -17.72 6.78
C ASP A 41 7.18 -18.60 5.76
N GLY A 42 7.89 -19.17 4.78
CA GLY A 42 7.31 -20.05 3.76
C GLY A 42 6.39 -19.34 2.76
N VAL A 43 6.54 -18.02 2.59
CA VAL A 43 5.73 -17.20 1.70
C VAL A 43 6.31 -17.19 0.29
N GLN A 44 5.48 -17.48 -0.71
CA GLN A 44 5.90 -17.46 -2.11
C GLN A 44 5.56 -16.13 -2.79
N GLU A 45 6.47 -15.62 -3.62
CA GLU A 45 6.27 -14.38 -4.38
C GLU A 45 5.01 -14.44 -5.26
N ALA A 46 4.74 -15.60 -5.88
CA ALA A 46 3.58 -15.82 -6.71
C ALA A 46 2.25 -15.61 -5.94
N GLU A 47 2.21 -15.98 -4.66
CA GLU A 47 1.03 -15.82 -3.80
C GLU A 47 0.80 -14.34 -3.49
N ILE A 48 1.87 -13.60 -3.17
CA ILE A 48 1.82 -12.15 -2.94
C ILE A 48 1.32 -11.43 -4.20
N ARG A 49 1.86 -11.75 -5.38
CA ARG A 49 1.45 -11.14 -6.65
C ARG A 49 -0.02 -11.41 -6.97
N ARG A 50 -0.49 -12.64 -6.76
CA ARG A 50 -1.91 -13.01 -6.92
C ARG A 50 -2.80 -12.23 -5.95
N LEU A 51 -2.40 -12.10 -4.68
CA LEU A 51 -3.13 -11.30 -3.70
C LEU A 51 -3.21 -9.84 -4.10
N ALA A 52 -2.09 -9.23 -4.49
CA ALA A 52 -2.04 -7.83 -4.93
C ALA A 52 -2.94 -7.57 -6.15
N GLN A 53 -3.00 -8.51 -7.10
CA GLN A 53 -3.94 -8.43 -8.22
C GLN A 53 -5.40 -8.44 -7.76
N ARG A 54 -5.77 -9.36 -6.86
CA ARG A 54 -7.14 -9.42 -6.31
C ARG A 54 -7.52 -8.14 -5.57
N LEU A 55 -6.61 -7.57 -4.80
CA LEU A 55 -6.84 -6.31 -4.08
C LEU A 55 -7.05 -5.14 -5.04
N ARG A 56 -6.25 -5.03 -6.10
CA ARG A 56 -6.44 -4.00 -7.14
C ARG A 56 -7.79 -4.13 -7.84
N GLN A 57 -8.20 -5.35 -8.17
CA GLN A 57 -9.51 -5.60 -8.78
C GLN A 57 -10.66 -5.25 -7.84
N ALA A 58 -10.56 -5.60 -6.55
CA ALA A 58 -11.57 -5.24 -5.56
C ALA A 58 -11.66 -3.72 -5.34
N GLY A 59 -10.52 -3.03 -5.31
CA GLY A 59 -10.46 -1.58 -5.21
C GLY A 59 -11.09 -0.87 -6.42
N ALA A 60 -10.81 -1.36 -7.63
CA ALA A 60 -11.39 -0.82 -8.85
C ALA A 60 -12.93 -0.95 -8.88
N ARG A 61 -13.48 -2.08 -8.41
CA ARG A 61 -14.93 -2.29 -8.29
C ARG A 61 -15.58 -1.29 -7.34
N ARG A 62 -15.01 -1.11 -6.15
CA ARG A 62 -15.50 -0.13 -5.17
C ARG A 62 -15.46 1.30 -5.73
N GLN A 63 -14.41 1.65 -6.47
CA GLN A 63 -14.32 2.98 -7.08
C GLN A 63 -15.37 3.19 -8.19
N ALA A 64 -15.70 2.16 -8.96
CA ALA A 64 -16.77 2.23 -9.95
C ALA A 64 -18.13 2.43 -9.27
N GLU A 65 -18.45 1.62 -8.26
CA GLU A 65 -19.69 1.73 -7.48
C GLU A 65 -19.86 3.12 -6.83
N ASN A 66 -18.76 3.68 -6.31
CA ASN A 66 -18.79 5.00 -5.68
C ASN A 66 -18.95 6.15 -6.71
N ARG A 67 -18.38 5.99 -7.92
CA ARG A 67 -18.58 6.96 -9.01
C ARG A 67 -20.02 6.94 -9.53
N ASP A 68 -20.61 5.77 -9.69
CA ASP A 68 -21.99 5.63 -10.15
C ASP A 68 -22.96 6.23 -9.13
N SER A 69 -22.70 6.05 -7.83
CA SER A 69 -23.51 6.64 -6.75
C SER A 69 -23.40 8.17 -6.69
N ALA A 70 -22.20 8.72 -6.88
CA ALA A 70 -21.99 10.18 -6.94
C ALA A 70 -22.60 10.82 -8.20
N GLY A 71 -22.66 10.08 -9.31
CA GLY A 71 -23.32 10.53 -10.55
C GLY A 71 -24.85 10.59 -10.44
N VAL A 72 -25.45 9.76 -9.59
CA VAL A 72 -26.91 9.77 -9.33
C VAL A 72 -27.31 10.93 -8.41
N GLU A 73 -26.47 11.29 -7.43
CA GLU A 73 -26.73 12.42 -6.51
C GLU A 73 -26.60 13.79 -7.19
N ALA A 74 -25.76 13.92 -8.23
CA ALA A 74 -25.60 15.16 -9.00
C ALA A 74 -26.68 15.39 -10.08
N ALA A 75 -27.57 14.41 -10.31
CA ALA A 75 -28.61 14.46 -11.33
C ALA A 75 -30.04 14.72 -10.76
N LEU A 76 -30.13 14.99 -9.46
CA LEU A 76 -31.35 15.37 -8.72
C LEU A 76 -31.30 16.84 -8.30
#